data_AF-A0A0G1KTK2-F1
#
_entry.id   AF-A0A0G1KTK2-F1
#
_cell.length_a   1.000
_cell.length_b   1.000
_cell.length_c   1.000
_cell.angle_alpha   90.00
_cell.angle_beta   90.00
_cell.angle_gamma   90.00
#
_symmetry.space_group_name_H-M   'P 1'
#
loop_
_entity.id
_entity.type
_entity.pdbx_description
1 polymer ?
#
loop_
_entity_poly.entity_id
_entity_poly.type
_entity_poly.pdbx_seq_one_letter_code
_entity_poly.pdbx_strand_id
1 'polypeptide(L)'
;MAFTIPILISSIGYLIVSKNRLTKSLFFASAIFMIVASLINLTLILPQNGKQVLFLLPYRASWSIAVDTFKNWQTALLGSGPETYLTTFTRLRPMYLNLNNTLWVYRFPESGSFILTLITTTGIIGALSFLISFTKPILISIKHRAANIDNPSFVFLTLTLISTLLTFIFIPAGIVSIVLGFVSLIALTVEFKLFGLRGVKDINLSISAKSEQESIYHELSKSEHYSPSAFILPWILTLASTLLISIYWFYALPAYAASVSSRQAGELVKTNSVGAYLKAINAQKLDPFNSTYPLSLSQFYKTIAIAILNKKDATAEEKKNATEYMQRAIDAGRQTATLDPLNVNSHENLANIYQSFIGSADGAENFAIAHLNQAIILDPSNPRLRLQFGILFFNLGDTDQAIKLFSQAIELKQNWDIPYYNLSAIYKYKKDFPRALQYAKAGLQYTQPSDDYNKVLEEIKSLEKLIPPTSGSATPSATTK
;
A
#
# COMPACT_ATOMS: atom_id res chain seq x y z
N MET A 1 -12.44 12.45 6.56
CA MET A 1 -13.26 13.26 5.63
C MET A 1 -14.23 12.42 4.81
N ALA A 2 -13.80 11.33 4.15
CA ALA A 2 -14.70 10.54 3.30
C ALA A 2 -15.98 10.02 4.02
N PHE A 3 -15.91 9.67 5.31
CA PHE A 3 -17.07 9.14 6.05
C PHE A 3 -18.07 10.22 6.54
N THR A 4 -17.67 11.49 6.60
CA THR A 4 -18.54 12.55 7.12
C THR A 4 -19.45 13.14 6.05
N ILE A 5 -19.00 13.11 4.79
CA ILE A 5 -19.78 13.57 3.62
C ILE A 5 -21.11 12.82 3.51
N PRO A 6 -21.16 11.47 3.60
CA PRO A 6 -22.42 10.75 3.49
C PRO A 6 -23.46 11.16 4.52
N ILE A 7 -23.08 11.20 5.79
CA ILE A 7 -24.01 11.51 6.88
C ILE A 7 -24.49 12.96 6.78
N LEU A 8 -23.63 13.88 6.35
CA LEU A 8 -23.99 15.28 6.17
C LEU A 8 -25.05 15.47 5.08
N ILE A 9 -24.84 14.86 3.90
CA ILE A 9 -25.79 14.92 2.78
C ILE A 9 -27.15 14.35 3.21
N SER A 10 -27.13 13.20 3.89
CA SER A 10 -28.34 12.55 4.38
C SER A 10 -29.07 13.35 5.44
N SER A 11 -28.34 13.96 6.37
CA SER A 11 -28.91 14.81 7.41
C SER A 11 -29.63 16.01 6.78
N ILE A 12 -29.03 16.66 5.78
CA ILE A 12 -29.69 17.75 5.04
C ILE A 12 -30.95 17.25 4.34
N GLY A 13 -30.89 16.11 3.66
CA GLY A 13 -32.06 15.51 3.02
C GLY A 13 -33.19 15.18 4.00
N TYR A 14 -32.84 14.67 5.19
CA TYR A 14 -33.80 14.42 6.27
C TYR A 14 -34.46 15.72 6.76
N LEU A 15 -33.69 16.80 6.94
CA LEU A 15 -34.21 18.10 7.38
C LEU A 15 -35.24 18.69 6.43
N ILE A 16 -35.05 18.49 5.13
CA ILE A 16 -35.96 18.97 4.08
C ILE A 16 -37.30 18.23 4.16
N VAL A 17 -37.29 16.91 4.40
CA VAL A 17 -38.48 16.06 4.33
C VAL A 17 -39.21 15.91 5.66
N SER A 18 -38.49 15.95 6.79
CA SER A 18 -39.12 15.81 8.11
C SER A 18 -40.14 16.92 8.37
N LYS A 19 -41.22 16.63 9.09
CA LYS A 19 -42.19 17.63 9.58
C LYS A 19 -42.01 17.92 11.08
N ASN A 20 -41.23 17.10 11.79
CA ASN A 20 -41.07 17.19 13.25
C ASN A 20 -39.92 18.16 13.63
N ARG A 21 -40.27 19.27 14.29
CA ARG A 21 -39.35 20.34 14.68
C ARG A 21 -38.23 19.88 15.62
N LEU A 22 -38.49 18.95 16.53
CA LEU A 22 -37.48 18.44 17.48
C LEU A 22 -36.44 17.57 16.75
N THR A 23 -36.90 16.67 15.87
CA THR A 23 -35.98 15.87 15.03
C THR A 23 -35.16 16.76 14.09
N LYS A 24 -35.75 17.83 13.54
CA LYS A 24 -35.00 18.80 12.74
C LYS A 24 -33.90 19.48 13.55
N SER A 25 -34.21 19.92 14.77
CA SER A 25 -33.21 20.57 15.62
C SER A 25 -32.06 19.62 15.97
N LEU A 26 -32.34 18.35 16.27
CA LEU A 26 -31.33 17.35 16.61
C LEU A 26 -30.43 17.00 15.40
N PHE A 27 -31.01 16.75 14.23
CA PHE A 27 -30.24 16.46 13.02
C PHE A 27 -29.45 17.67 12.51
N PHE A 28 -29.98 18.88 12.68
CA PHE A 28 -29.25 20.11 12.38
C PHE A 28 -28.04 20.30 13.31
N ALA A 29 -28.21 20.08 14.61
CA ALA A 29 -27.10 20.12 15.58
C ALA A 29 -26.05 19.03 15.30
N SER A 30 -26.49 17.81 14.95
CA SER A 30 -25.61 16.72 14.55
C SER A 30 -24.82 17.05 13.28
N ALA A 31 -25.47 17.63 12.27
CA ALA A 31 -24.81 18.07 11.04
C ALA A 31 -23.74 19.14 11.31
N ILE A 32 -24.03 20.14 12.16
CA ILE A 32 -23.03 21.14 12.58
C ILE A 32 -21.86 20.47 13.30
N PHE A 33 -22.14 19.58 14.26
CA PHE A 33 -21.10 18.86 14.98
C PHE A 33 -20.21 18.05 14.04
N MET A 34 -20.79 17.40 13.03
CA MET A 34 -20.05 16.66 12.02
C MET A 34 -19.20 17.53 11.10
N ILE A 35 -19.68 18.73 10.74
CA ILE A 35 -18.89 19.72 9.98
C ILE A 35 -17.68 20.12 10.82
N VAL A 36 -17.90 20.46 12.09
CA VAL A 36 -16.82 20.84 13.02
C VAL A 36 -15.82 19.70 13.20
N ALA A 37 -16.29 18.48 13.46
CA ALA A 37 -15.43 17.30 13.58
C ALA A 37 -14.66 16.98 12.28
N SER A 38 -15.26 17.25 11.11
CA SER A 38 -14.58 17.10 9.81
C SER A 38 -13.47 18.15 9.64
N LEU A 39 -13.74 19.40 10.01
CA LEU A 39 -12.77 20.49 9.96
C LEU A 39 -11.60 20.26 10.92
N ILE A 40 -11.87 19.77 12.13
CA ILE A 40 -10.84 19.38 13.10
C ILE A 40 -9.99 18.21 12.56
N ASN A 41 -10.60 17.21 11.95
CA ASN A 41 -9.83 16.14 11.30
C ASN A 41 -8.97 16.68 10.15
N LEU A 42 -9.45 17.69 9.44
CA LEU A 42 -8.69 18.38 8.39
C LEU A 42 -7.42 19.03 8.94
N THR A 43 -7.48 19.68 10.11
CA THR A 43 -6.31 20.29 10.75
C THR A 43 -5.32 19.29 11.35
N LEU A 44 -5.78 18.06 11.65
CA LEU A 44 -4.91 16.94 12.05
C LEU A 44 -4.22 16.27 10.86
N ILE A 45 -4.85 16.29 9.68
CA ILE A 45 -4.33 15.70 8.44
C ILE A 45 -3.44 16.69 7.67
N LEU A 46 -3.73 17.99 7.73
CA LEU A 46 -2.88 19.02 7.15
C LEU A 46 -1.48 18.95 7.76
N PRO A 47 -0.42 19.18 6.96
CA PRO A 47 0.94 18.90 7.36
C PRO A 47 1.33 19.74 8.59
N GLN A 48 1.26 19.12 9.77
CA GLN A 48 1.87 19.68 10.97
C GLN A 48 3.38 19.47 10.82
N ASN A 49 4.14 20.56 10.88
CA ASN A 49 5.61 20.55 10.74
C ASN A 49 6.14 20.09 9.36
N GLY A 50 5.35 20.24 8.28
CA GLY A 50 5.81 20.07 6.90
C GLY A 50 6.11 18.62 6.45
N LYS A 51 5.73 17.60 7.22
CA LYS A 51 6.20 16.21 7.00
C LYS A 51 5.16 15.18 6.57
N GLN A 52 3.87 15.51 6.51
CA GLN A 52 2.85 14.53 6.10
C GLN A 52 1.88 15.14 5.10
N VAL A 53 2.14 14.85 3.82
CA VAL A 53 1.12 14.95 2.77
C VAL A 53 0.71 13.52 2.47
N LEU A 54 -0.55 13.17 2.73
CA LEU A 54 -1.12 11.91 2.27
C LEU A 54 -1.17 11.96 0.73
N PHE A 55 -0.34 11.16 0.08
CA PHE A 55 -0.38 11.02 -1.37
C PHE A 55 -1.39 9.92 -1.73
N LEU A 56 -2.37 10.27 -2.56
CA LEU A 56 -3.23 9.29 -3.21
C LEU A 56 -2.65 8.92 -4.56
N LEU A 57 -2.82 7.66 -4.97
CA LEU A 57 -2.45 7.23 -6.30
C LEU A 57 -3.30 7.99 -7.33
N PRO A 58 -2.70 8.68 -8.32
CA PRO A 58 -3.47 9.41 -9.33
C PRO A 58 -4.46 8.50 -10.05
N TYR A 59 -5.68 9.01 -10.31
CA TYR A 59 -6.76 8.21 -10.91
C TYR A 59 -6.37 7.56 -12.24
N ARG A 60 -5.56 8.25 -13.06
CA ARG A 60 -5.03 7.69 -14.31
C ARG A 60 -4.17 6.44 -14.08
N ALA A 61 -3.35 6.42 -13.02
CA ALA A 61 -2.52 5.26 -12.68
C ALA A 61 -3.40 4.12 -12.18
N SER A 62 -4.30 4.44 -11.25
CA SER A 62 -5.32 3.53 -10.73
C SER A 62 -6.10 2.83 -11.85
N TRP A 63 -6.55 3.60 -12.86
CA TRP A 63 -7.26 3.07 -14.02
C TRP A 63 -6.36 2.18 -14.88
N SER A 64 -5.13 2.62 -15.19
CA SER A 64 -4.22 1.83 -16.01
C SER A 64 -3.89 0.48 -15.38
N ILE A 65 -3.72 0.41 -14.06
CA ILE A 65 -3.46 -0.83 -13.33
C ILE A 65 -4.67 -1.76 -13.43
N ALA A 66 -5.88 -1.24 -13.21
CA ALA A 66 -7.11 -2.02 -13.33
C ALA A 66 -7.37 -2.54 -14.76
N VAL A 67 -6.99 -1.78 -15.79
CA VAL A 67 -7.08 -2.26 -17.18
C VAL A 67 -6.01 -3.30 -17.47
N ASP A 68 -4.79 -3.12 -16.95
CA ASP A 68 -3.71 -4.07 -17.16
C ASP A 68 -3.97 -5.43 -16.48
N THR A 69 -4.71 -5.47 -15.36
CA THR A 69 -5.16 -6.74 -14.77
C THR A 69 -6.17 -7.47 -15.64
N PHE A 70 -6.83 -6.81 -16.59
CA PHE A 70 -7.77 -7.46 -17.51
C PHE A 70 -7.11 -8.17 -18.70
N LYS A 71 -5.80 -8.01 -18.87
CA LYS A 71 -5.04 -8.69 -19.95
C LYS A 71 -5.06 -10.21 -19.84
N ASN A 72 -5.34 -10.75 -18.66
CA ASN A 72 -5.51 -12.17 -18.40
C ASN A 72 -6.96 -12.42 -17.94
N TRP A 73 -7.61 -13.46 -18.48
CA TRP A 73 -9.04 -13.73 -18.22
C TRP A 73 -9.32 -14.12 -16.76
N GLN A 74 -8.41 -14.85 -16.11
CA GLN A 74 -8.57 -15.23 -14.70
C GLN A 74 -8.56 -13.98 -13.81
N THR A 75 -7.57 -13.10 -14.01
CA THR A 75 -7.48 -11.85 -13.25
C THR A 75 -8.54 -10.83 -13.66
N ALA A 76 -9.07 -10.88 -14.88
CA ALA A 76 -10.21 -10.08 -15.29
C ALA A 76 -11.48 -10.46 -14.52
N LEU A 77 -11.76 -11.75 -14.38
CA LEU A 77 -12.98 -12.22 -13.73
C LEU A 77 -12.89 -12.20 -12.20
N LEU A 78 -11.77 -12.68 -11.65
CA LEU A 78 -11.59 -12.95 -10.21
C LEU A 78 -10.61 -11.98 -9.52
N GLY A 79 -9.94 -11.11 -10.29
CA GLY A 79 -8.95 -10.18 -9.76
C GLY A 79 -7.63 -10.86 -9.41
N SER A 80 -6.73 -10.10 -8.80
CA SER A 80 -5.46 -10.62 -8.29
C SER A 80 -5.57 -11.33 -6.95
N GLY A 81 -6.72 -11.25 -6.28
CA GLY A 81 -7.00 -11.76 -4.94
C GLY A 81 -7.17 -10.65 -3.89
N PRO A 82 -7.91 -10.88 -2.79
CA PRO A 82 -8.04 -9.92 -1.69
C PRO A 82 -6.68 -9.51 -1.11
N GLU A 83 -6.53 -8.24 -0.72
CA GLU A 83 -5.29 -7.64 -0.17
C GLU A 83 -4.03 -7.71 -1.05
N THR A 84 -4.13 -8.13 -2.32
CA THR A 84 -2.98 -8.20 -3.24
C THR A 84 -2.73 -6.93 -4.06
N TYR A 85 -3.37 -5.80 -3.71
CA TYR A 85 -3.24 -4.59 -4.52
C TYR A 85 -1.81 -4.06 -4.54
N LEU A 86 -1.10 -4.10 -3.41
CA LEU A 86 0.30 -3.63 -3.32
C LEU A 86 1.23 -4.38 -4.30
N THR A 87 1.13 -5.72 -4.34
CA THR A 87 1.96 -6.56 -5.22
C THR A 87 1.56 -6.43 -6.68
N THR A 88 0.27 -6.18 -6.94
CA THR A 88 -0.23 -5.87 -8.28
C THR A 88 0.26 -4.50 -8.75
N PHE A 89 0.26 -3.51 -7.85
CA PHE A 89 0.78 -2.17 -8.11
C PHE A 89 2.26 -2.24 -8.50
N THR A 90 3.12 -2.93 -7.75
CA THR A 90 4.56 -2.98 -8.07
C THR A 90 4.81 -3.59 -9.45
N ARG A 91 4.08 -4.66 -9.79
CA ARG A 91 4.21 -5.33 -11.09
C ARG A 91 3.72 -4.49 -12.26
N LEU A 92 2.59 -3.79 -12.09
CA LEU A 92 1.89 -3.05 -13.14
C LEU A 92 2.06 -1.53 -13.05
N ARG A 93 3.03 -1.07 -12.25
CA ARG A 93 3.28 0.36 -12.01
C ARG A 93 3.56 1.08 -13.34
N PRO A 94 2.79 2.12 -13.68
CA PRO A 94 3.02 2.89 -14.90
C PRO A 94 4.34 3.67 -14.86
N MET A 95 5.12 3.60 -15.93
CA MET A 95 6.44 4.25 -16.01
C MET A 95 6.39 5.77 -15.82
N TYR A 96 5.32 6.45 -16.25
CA TYR A 96 5.23 7.91 -16.12
C TYR A 96 5.23 8.38 -14.66
N LEU A 97 4.87 7.53 -13.70
CA LEU A 97 4.95 7.86 -12.26
C LEU A 97 6.39 8.08 -11.81
N ASN A 98 7.37 7.49 -12.50
CA ASN A 98 8.78 7.65 -12.17
C ASN A 98 9.29 9.07 -12.40
N LEU A 99 8.70 9.79 -13.35
CA LEU A 99 9.07 11.16 -13.68
C LEU A 99 8.61 12.16 -12.60
N ASN A 100 7.59 11.80 -11.81
CA ASN A 100 7.15 12.64 -10.70
C ASN A 100 8.14 12.53 -9.54
N ASN A 101 8.81 13.64 -9.18
CA ASN A 101 9.86 13.68 -8.16
C ASN A 101 9.42 13.28 -6.75
N THR A 102 8.13 13.35 -6.46
CA THR A 102 7.58 13.00 -5.15
C THR A 102 7.03 11.58 -5.15
N LEU A 103 6.18 11.25 -6.14
CA LEU A 103 5.43 9.99 -6.13
C LEU A 103 6.29 8.76 -6.46
N TRP A 104 7.41 8.93 -7.16
CA TRP A 104 8.17 7.78 -7.67
C TRP A 104 8.76 6.87 -6.58
N VAL A 105 8.94 7.37 -5.35
CA VAL A 105 9.49 6.57 -4.25
C VAL A 105 8.42 5.72 -3.56
N TYR A 106 7.14 6.08 -3.73
CA TYR A 106 6.05 5.45 -2.99
C TYR A 106 5.54 4.18 -3.69
N ARG A 107 5.23 3.18 -2.88
CA ARG A 107 4.43 2.02 -3.27
C ARG A 107 3.06 2.17 -2.62
N PHE A 108 2.01 2.12 -3.43
CA PHE A 108 0.65 2.37 -2.96
C PHE A 108 -0.02 1.04 -2.61
N PRO A 109 -0.44 0.83 -1.35
CA PRO A 109 -1.13 -0.39 -0.96
C PRO A 109 -2.57 -0.44 -1.47
N GLU A 110 -3.10 0.69 -1.92
CA GLU A 110 -4.46 0.84 -2.43
C GLU A 110 -4.48 1.76 -3.65
N SER A 111 -5.55 1.64 -4.44
CA SER A 111 -5.86 2.56 -5.53
C SER A 111 -6.34 3.91 -5.01
N GLY A 112 -6.29 4.95 -5.84
CA GLY A 112 -6.95 6.24 -5.55
C GLY A 112 -8.48 6.16 -5.46
N SER A 113 -9.08 5.03 -5.83
CA SER A 113 -10.51 4.76 -5.79
C SER A 113 -10.77 3.37 -5.23
N PHE A 114 -11.67 3.25 -4.25
CA PHE A 114 -12.02 1.94 -3.70
C PHE A 114 -12.61 1.00 -4.75
N ILE A 115 -13.42 1.52 -5.68
CA ILE A 115 -13.98 0.71 -6.77
C ILE A 115 -12.88 0.16 -7.66
N LEU A 116 -11.84 0.96 -7.96
CA LEU A 116 -10.70 0.48 -8.75
C LEU A 116 -9.84 -0.52 -7.96
N THR A 117 -9.71 -0.36 -6.64
CA THR A 117 -9.11 -1.41 -5.78
C THR A 117 -9.91 -2.71 -5.92
N LEU A 118 -11.23 -2.67 -5.76
CA LEU A 118 -12.11 -3.85 -5.89
C LEU A 118 -12.00 -4.52 -7.26
N ILE A 119 -12.02 -3.74 -8.35
CA ILE A 119 -11.86 -4.29 -9.70
C ILE A 119 -10.51 -5.00 -9.84
N THR A 120 -9.45 -4.42 -9.30
CA THR A 120 -8.10 -4.99 -9.38
C THR A 120 -7.99 -6.28 -8.56
N THR A 121 -8.53 -6.31 -7.33
CA THR A 121 -8.35 -7.41 -6.38
C THR A 121 -9.40 -8.51 -6.48
N THR A 122 -10.65 -8.18 -6.80
CA THR A 122 -11.78 -9.12 -6.87
C THR A 122 -12.31 -9.36 -8.28
N GLY A 123 -11.76 -8.64 -9.27
CA GLY A 123 -12.16 -8.74 -10.65
C GLY A 123 -13.54 -8.14 -10.92
N ILE A 124 -14.02 -8.36 -12.14
CA ILE A 124 -15.32 -7.85 -12.59
C ILE A 124 -16.45 -8.50 -11.78
N ILE A 125 -16.34 -9.79 -11.44
CA ILE A 125 -17.41 -10.51 -10.71
C ILE A 125 -17.57 -9.92 -9.30
N GLY A 126 -16.47 -9.75 -8.56
CA GLY A 126 -16.51 -9.19 -7.22
C GLY A 126 -16.94 -7.73 -7.21
N ALA A 127 -16.40 -6.91 -8.11
CA ALA A 127 -16.77 -5.50 -8.24
C ALA A 127 -18.25 -5.32 -8.62
N LEU A 128 -18.77 -6.09 -9.59
CA LEU A 128 -20.18 -6.05 -9.96
C LEU A 128 -21.08 -6.52 -8.82
N SER A 129 -20.70 -7.59 -8.12
CA SER A 129 -21.46 -8.08 -6.96
C SER A 129 -21.56 -7.01 -5.87
N PHE A 130 -20.46 -6.30 -5.60
CA PHE A 130 -20.43 -5.17 -4.68
C PHE A 130 -21.29 -4.00 -5.17
N LEU A 131 -21.20 -3.61 -6.44
CA LEU A 131 -22.02 -2.53 -7.00
C LEU A 131 -23.51 -2.88 -6.99
N ILE A 132 -23.88 -4.13 -7.31
CA ILE A 132 -25.26 -4.61 -7.29
C ILE A 132 -25.83 -4.57 -5.87
N SER A 133 -25.05 -4.95 -4.86
CA SER A 133 -25.51 -4.97 -3.47
C SER A 133 -25.89 -3.57 -2.97
N PHE A 134 -25.21 -2.52 -3.43
CA PHE A 134 -25.56 -1.13 -3.11
C PHE A 134 -26.65 -0.56 -4.02
N THR A 135 -26.56 -0.77 -5.34
CA THR A 135 -27.46 -0.15 -6.31
C THR A 135 -28.88 -0.73 -6.28
N LYS A 136 -29.05 -2.04 -6.06
CA LYS A 136 -30.38 -2.67 -6.06
C LYS A 136 -31.28 -2.13 -4.93
N PRO A 137 -30.84 -2.04 -3.66
CA PRO A 137 -31.61 -1.36 -2.63
C PRO A 137 -31.91 0.11 -2.95
N ILE A 138 -30.95 0.87 -3.49
CA ILE A 138 -31.18 2.26 -3.91
C ILE A 138 -32.32 2.34 -4.95
N LEU A 139 -32.30 1.48 -5.97
CA LEU A 139 -33.31 1.50 -7.03
C LEU A 139 -34.70 1.11 -6.51
N ILE A 140 -34.79 0.09 -5.65
CA ILE A 140 -36.03 -0.27 -4.96
C ILE A 140 -36.54 0.92 -4.15
N SER A 141 -35.62 1.57 -3.44
CA SER A 141 -35.94 2.74 -2.63
C SER A 141 -36.53 3.87 -3.49
N ILE A 142 -35.83 4.29 -4.54
CA ILE A 142 -36.26 5.39 -5.43
C ILE A 142 -37.62 5.08 -6.08
N LYS A 143 -37.84 3.83 -6.54
CA LYS A 143 -39.12 3.42 -7.13
C LYS A 143 -40.27 3.51 -6.12
N HIS A 144 -40.04 3.11 -4.87
CA HIS A 144 -41.08 3.18 -3.85
C HIS A 144 -41.36 4.62 -3.40
N ARG A 145 -40.33 5.49 -3.38
CA ARG A 145 -40.50 6.93 -3.12
C ARG A 145 -41.40 7.62 -4.15
N ALA A 146 -41.34 7.20 -5.42
CA ALA A 146 -42.22 7.75 -6.45
C ALA A 146 -43.71 7.37 -6.23
N ALA A 147 -43.98 6.34 -5.43
CA ALA A 147 -45.34 5.85 -5.14
C ALA A 147 -45.89 6.30 -3.78
N ASN A 148 -45.03 6.51 -2.77
CA ASN A 148 -45.40 6.95 -1.42
C ASN A 148 -44.51 8.12 -0.96
N ILE A 149 -45.13 9.26 -0.70
CA ILE A 149 -44.47 10.51 -0.31
C ILE A 149 -44.29 10.54 1.23
N ASP A 150 -43.11 10.98 1.69
CA ASP A 150 -42.81 11.46 3.07
C ASP A 150 -42.40 10.49 4.20
N ASN A 151 -41.58 9.45 3.98
CA ASN A 151 -40.81 8.88 5.12
C ASN A 151 -39.38 9.46 5.20
N PRO A 152 -39.07 10.30 6.20
CA PRO A 152 -37.74 10.88 6.38
C PRO A 152 -36.63 9.83 6.58
N SER A 153 -36.90 8.69 7.25
CA SER A 153 -35.86 7.66 7.51
C SER A 153 -35.35 7.05 6.21
N PHE A 154 -36.27 6.78 5.28
CA PHE A 154 -36.00 6.22 3.98
C PHE A 154 -35.14 7.15 3.12
N VAL A 155 -35.47 8.44 3.11
CA VAL A 155 -34.69 9.47 2.40
C VAL A 155 -33.28 9.56 2.97
N PHE A 156 -33.15 9.57 4.31
CA PHE A 156 -31.86 9.59 4.98
C PHE A 156 -31.00 8.38 4.59
N LEU A 157 -31.52 7.16 4.78
CA LEU A 157 -30.76 5.93 4.50
C LEU A 157 -30.37 5.81 3.04
N THR A 158 -31.27 6.18 2.12
CA THR A 158 -31.01 6.14 0.68
C THR A 158 -29.93 7.14 0.28
N LEU A 159 -30.00 8.38 0.78
CA LEU A 159 -28.96 9.38 0.54
C LEU A 159 -27.63 8.96 1.15
N THR A 160 -27.63 8.29 2.31
CA THR A 160 -26.39 7.81 2.95
C THR A 160 -25.74 6.75 2.08
N LEU A 161 -26.53 5.84 1.53
CA LEU A 161 -26.03 4.77 0.69
C LEU A 161 -25.51 5.29 -0.67
N ILE A 162 -26.24 6.23 -1.30
CA ILE A 162 -25.80 6.89 -2.55
C ILE A 162 -24.50 7.65 -2.32
N SER A 163 -24.45 8.49 -1.29
CA SER A 163 -23.26 9.30 -1.00
C SER A 163 -22.07 8.45 -0.59
N THR A 164 -22.27 7.38 0.19
CA THR A 164 -21.20 6.41 0.51
C THR A 164 -20.68 5.74 -0.75
N LEU A 165 -21.56 5.27 -1.65
CA LEU A 165 -21.17 4.69 -2.92
C LEU A 165 -20.40 5.69 -3.80
N LEU A 166 -20.82 6.96 -3.83
CA LEU A 166 -20.10 8.02 -4.53
C LEU A 166 -18.70 8.24 -3.94
N THR A 167 -18.55 8.21 -2.60
CA THR A 167 -17.22 8.35 -1.99
C THR A 167 -16.26 7.23 -2.38
N PHE A 168 -16.75 5.99 -2.53
CA PHE A 168 -15.94 4.86 -2.99
C PHE A 168 -15.43 5.01 -4.42
N ILE A 169 -16.13 5.78 -5.27
CA ILE A 169 -15.69 6.05 -6.64
C ILE A 169 -14.48 6.98 -6.66
N PHE A 170 -14.43 7.98 -5.78
CA PHE A 170 -13.42 9.05 -5.85
C PHE A 170 -12.27 8.92 -4.85
N ILE A 171 -12.45 8.14 -3.78
CA ILE A 171 -11.51 8.09 -2.65
C ILE A 171 -11.35 6.62 -2.21
N PRO A 172 -10.17 6.21 -1.70
CA PRO A 172 -10.03 4.90 -1.06
C PRO A 172 -10.97 4.77 0.15
N ALA A 173 -11.44 3.56 0.42
CA ALA A 173 -12.39 3.32 1.50
C ALA A 173 -11.65 3.14 2.83
N GLY A 174 -12.02 3.94 3.83
CA GLY A 174 -11.64 3.66 5.21
C GLY A 174 -12.59 2.65 5.85
N ILE A 175 -12.14 2.00 6.92
CA ILE A 175 -12.95 1.06 7.73
C ILE A 175 -14.29 1.70 8.12
N VAL A 176 -14.27 2.96 8.56
CA VAL A 176 -15.48 3.69 8.97
C VAL A 176 -16.48 3.83 7.82
N SER A 177 -16.03 4.16 6.60
CA SER A 177 -16.93 4.29 5.44
C SER A 177 -17.49 2.95 4.98
N ILE A 178 -16.71 1.87 5.09
CA ILE A 178 -17.17 0.50 4.79
C ILE A 178 -18.27 0.10 5.78
N VAL A 179 -18.00 0.24 7.08
CA VAL A 179 -18.98 -0.07 8.14
C VAL A 179 -20.24 0.77 7.97
N LEU A 180 -20.11 2.07 7.74
CA LEU A 180 -21.26 2.95 7.50
C LEU A 180 -22.10 2.48 6.30
N GLY A 181 -21.45 2.09 5.20
CA GLY A 181 -22.12 1.57 4.00
C GLY A 181 -22.93 0.31 4.31
N PHE A 182 -22.33 -0.69 4.96
CA PHE A 182 -23.00 -1.94 5.29
C PHE A 182 -24.11 -1.77 6.35
N VAL A 183 -23.89 -0.96 7.38
CA VAL A 183 -24.93 -0.66 8.38
C VAL A 183 -26.12 0.05 7.73
N SER A 184 -25.87 1.02 6.85
CA SER A 184 -26.93 1.72 6.11
C SER A 184 -27.68 0.79 5.17
N LEU A 185 -26.96 -0.16 4.55
CA LEU A 185 -27.55 -1.19 3.69
C LEU A 185 -28.49 -2.09 4.50
N ILE A 186 -28.04 -2.61 5.63
CA ILE A 186 -28.85 -3.45 6.53
C ILE A 186 -30.07 -2.65 7.00
N ALA A 187 -29.89 -1.44 7.52
CA ALA A 187 -30.98 -0.60 8.00
C ALA A 187 -32.04 -0.33 6.92
N LEU A 188 -31.61 -0.03 5.68
CA LEU A 188 -32.52 0.20 4.56
C LEU A 188 -33.31 -1.07 4.19
N THR A 189 -32.67 -2.24 4.22
CA THR A 189 -33.36 -3.52 3.96
C THR A 189 -34.35 -3.91 5.05
N VAL A 190 -34.07 -3.57 6.31
CA VAL A 190 -35.00 -3.75 7.44
C VAL A 190 -36.22 -2.86 7.27
N GLU A 191 -36.04 -1.59 6.89
CA GLU A 191 -37.14 -0.67 6.58
C GLU A 191 -38.03 -1.22 5.46
N PHE A 192 -37.44 -1.73 4.36
CA PHE A 192 -38.23 -2.35 3.29
C PHE A 192 -39.12 -3.50 3.79
N LYS A 193 -38.64 -4.28 4.77
CA LYS A 193 -39.41 -5.36 5.39
C LYS A 193 -40.55 -4.82 6.25
N LEU A 194 -40.28 -3.82 7.10
CA LEU A 194 -41.29 -3.20 7.96
C LEU A 194 -42.46 -2.62 7.14
N PHE A 195 -42.18 -2.11 5.94
CA PHE A 195 -43.18 -1.59 5.01
C PHE A 195 -43.78 -2.65 4.06
N GLY A 196 -43.40 -3.92 4.19
CA GLY A 196 -43.97 -5.01 3.39
C GLY A 196 -43.65 -4.92 1.89
N LEU A 197 -42.50 -4.37 1.50
CA LEU A 197 -42.14 -4.19 0.10
C LEU A 197 -41.87 -5.53 -0.61
N ARG A 198 -42.50 -5.70 -1.78
CA ARG A 198 -42.25 -6.86 -2.66
C ARG A 198 -40.78 -6.88 -3.08
N GLY A 199 -40.06 -7.95 -2.76
CA GLY A 199 -38.67 -8.17 -3.16
C GLY A 199 -37.68 -8.39 -2.00
N VAL A 200 -38.10 -8.15 -0.76
CA VAL A 200 -37.38 -8.63 0.42
C VAL A 200 -37.93 -10.00 0.78
N LYS A 201 -37.07 -11.02 0.71
CA LYS A 201 -37.40 -12.39 1.13
C LYS A 201 -36.65 -12.69 2.41
N ASP A 202 -37.36 -13.21 3.40
CA ASP A 202 -36.72 -13.83 4.55
C ASP A 202 -36.07 -15.12 4.09
N ILE A 203 -34.74 -15.19 4.20
CA ILE A 203 -34.03 -16.46 4.09
C ILE A 203 -34.00 -17.04 5.49
N ASN A 204 -35.01 -17.84 5.82
CA ASN A 204 -35.00 -18.64 7.03
C ASN A 204 -34.02 -19.79 6.82
N LEU A 205 -32.78 -19.62 7.29
CA LEU A 205 -31.81 -20.70 7.43
C LEU A 205 -32.24 -21.58 8.62
N SER A 206 -33.21 -22.47 8.38
CA SER A 206 -33.55 -23.52 9.32
C SER A 206 -32.58 -24.69 9.12
N ILE A 207 -31.74 -24.94 10.12
CA ILE A 207 -31.02 -26.21 10.24
C ILE A 207 -32.05 -27.21 10.74
N SER A 208 -32.87 -27.76 9.84
CA SER A 208 -33.96 -28.63 10.21
C SER A 208 -33.47 -30.06 10.39
N ALA A 209 -33.42 -30.53 11.64
CA ALA A 209 -33.77 -31.92 11.92
C ALA A 209 -35.29 -32.02 11.76
N LYS A 210 -35.70 -32.53 10.60
CA LYS A 210 -37.05 -32.96 10.21
C LYS A 210 -38.16 -32.67 11.24
N SER A 211 -39.00 -31.68 10.98
CA SER A 211 -40.39 -31.70 11.49
C SER A 211 -41.35 -31.37 10.36
N GLU A 212 -42.46 -32.09 10.36
CA GLU A 212 -43.47 -32.15 9.31
C GLU A 212 -44.11 -30.80 8.95
N GLN A 213 -44.72 -30.85 7.78
CA GLN A 213 -45.25 -29.78 6.96
C GLN A 213 -46.68 -29.46 7.40
N GLU A 214 -46.92 -28.24 7.89
CA GLU A 214 -48.26 -27.64 7.85
C GLU A 214 -48.17 -26.10 7.76
N SER A 215 -48.93 -25.53 6.83
CA SER A 215 -48.93 -24.14 6.44
C SER A 215 -49.60 -23.24 7.49
N ILE A 216 -48.94 -22.14 7.90
CA ILE A 216 -49.43 -21.26 8.97
C ILE A 216 -49.82 -19.88 8.40
N TYR A 217 -51.06 -19.78 7.91
CA TYR A 217 -51.82 -18.54 7.94
C TYR A 217 -53.15 -18.82 8.63
N HIS A 218 -53.15 -18.88 9.96
CA HIS A 218 -54.37 -18.63 10.72
C HIS A 218 -54.04 -17.85 12.00
N GLU A 219 -54.52 -16.61 11.98
CA GLU A 219 -55.07 -15.85 13.11
C GLU A 219 -54.29 -15.80 14.43
N LEU A 220 -53.71 -14.61 14.66
CA LEU A 220 -53.74 -13.84 15.92
C LEU A 220 -54.55 -14.47 17.08
N SER A 221 -53.97 -15.43 17.81
CA SER A 221 -54.27 -15.62 19.24
C SER A 221 -53.11 -16.34 19.94
N LYS A 222 -52.85 -15.90 21.18
CA LYS A 222 -51.73 -16.32 22.04
C LYS A 222 -51.73 -17.85 22.29
N SER A 223 -50.68 -18.56 21.84
CA SER A 223 -49.87 -19.42 22.73
C SER A 223 -48.56 -19.81 22.06
N GLU A 224 -47.48 -19.66 22.82
CA GLU A 224 -46.09 -19.93 22.45
C GLU A 224 -45.85 -21.43 22.32
N HIS A 225 -45.66 -21.95 21.10
CA HIS A 225 -44.95 -23.21 20.88
C HIS A 225 -43.78 -22.92 19.95
N TYR A 226 -42.70 -22.36 20.52
CA TYR A 226 -41.45 -22.12 19.83
C TYR A 226 -40.87 -23.46 19.37
N SER A 227 -40.61 -23.60 18.05
CA SER A 227 -39.80 -24.72 17.55
C SER A 227 -38.45 -24.75 18.30
N PRO A 228 -37.89 -25.92 18.67
CA PRO A 228 -36.62 -26.00 19.38
C PRO A 228 -35.49 -25.25 18.65
N SER A 229 -35.54 -25.20 17.31
CA SER A 229 -34.62 -24.40 16.47
C SER A 229 -34.68 -22.90 16.72
N ALA A 230 -35.82 -22.33 17.13
CA ALA A 230 -35.95 -20.91 17.44
C ALA A 230 -35.23 -20.53 18.75
N PHE A 231 -35.06 -21.47 19.68
CA PHE A 231 -34.27 -21.27 20.90
C PHE A 231 -32.79 -21.60 20.67
N ILE A 232 -32.50 -22.70 19.97
CA ILE A 232 -31.13 -23.22 19.83
C ILE A 232 -30.28 -22.40 18.85
N LEU A 233 -30.85 -21.92 17.74
CA LEU A 233 -30.09 -21.23 16.69
C LEU A 233 -29.47 -19.90 17.16
N PRO A 234 -30.17 -19.01 17.91
CA PRO A 234 -29.54 -17.83 18.51
C PRO A 234 -28.37 -18.17 19.44
N TRP A 235 -28.46 -19.26 20.23
CA TRP A 235 -27.35 -19.71 21.07
C TRP A 235 -26.16 -20.22 20.25
N ILE A 236 -26.41 -21.01 19.19
CA ILE A 236 -25.36 -21.48 18.27
C ILE A 236 -24.67 -20.29 17.60
N LEU A 237 -25.45 -19.33 17.08
CA LEU A 237 -24.90 -18.13 16.43
C LEU A 237 -24.17 -17.23 17.42
N THR A 238 -24.66 -17.09 18.65
CA THR A 238 -24.00 -16.32 19.71
C THR A 238 -22.69 -16.98 20.13
N LEU A 239 -22.68 -18.30 20.32
CA LEU A 239 -21.47 -19.07 20.62
C LEU A 239 -20.46 -18.98 19.47
N ALA A 240 -20.89 -19.17 18.23
CA ALA A 240 -20.03 -19.06 17.05
C ALA A 240 -19.47 -17.64 16.90
N SER A 241 -20.30 -16.61 17.07
CA SER A 241 -19.86 -15.20 17.00
C SER A 241 -18.91 -14.85 18.13
N THR A 242 -19.18 -15.32 19.36
CA THR A 242 -18.30 -15.10 20.51
C THR A 242 -16.97 -15.80 20.28
N LEU A 243 -16.97 -17.05 19.80
CA LEU A 243 -15.76 -17.79 19.46
C LEU A 243 -14.95 -17.06 18.39
N LEU A 244 -15.59 -16.60 17.31
CA LEU A 244 -14.93 -15.83 16.24
C LEU A 244 -14.34 -14.53 16.74
N ILE A 245 -15.07 -13.77 17.58
CA ILE A 245 -14.59 -12.53 18.19
C ILE A 245 -13.43 -12.81 19.15
N SER A 246 -13.51 -13.86 19.95
CA SER A 246 -12.43 -14.28 20.84
C SER A 246 -11.18 -14.70 20.07
N ILE A 247 -11.32 -15.47 18.99
CA ILE A 247 -10.22 -15.83 18.09
C ILE A 247 -9.62 -14.57 17.46
N TYR A 248 -10.44 -13.66 16.96
CA TYR A 248 -9.98 -12.40 16.39
C TYR A 248 -9.15 -11.60 17.40
N TRP A 249 -9.66 -11.38 18.61
CA TRP A 249 -8.93 -10.62 19.64
C TRP A 249 -7.66 -11.33 20.13
N PHE A 250 -7.67 -12.66 20.18
CA PHE A 250 -6.49 -13.46 20.53
C PHE A 250 -5.31 -13.20 19.58
N TYR A 251 -5.57 -13.00 18.28
CA TYR A 251 -4.52 -12.64 17.29
C TYR A 251 -4.31 -11.13 17.14
N ALA A 252 -5.35 -10.32 17.27
CA ALA A 252 -5.27 -8.87 17.07
C ALA A 252 -4.49 -8.15 18.19
N LEU A 253 -4.62 -8.59 19.45
CA LEU A 253 -3.93 -7.94 20.58
C LEU A 253 -2.40 -8.08 20.48
N PRO A 254 -1.82 -9.29 20.26
CA PRO A 254 -0.38 -9.43 20.05
C PRO A 254 0.12 -8.64 18.83
N ALA A 255 -0.62 -8.66 17.71
CA ALA A 255 -0.25 -7.90 16.51
C ALA A 255 -0.23 -6.39 16.76
N TYR A 256 -1.23 -5.86 17.48
CA TYR A 256 -1.24 -4.46 17.88
C TYR A 256 -0.06 -4.13 18.81
N ALA A 257 0.18 -4.94 19.84
CA ALA A 257 1.32 -4.76 20.74
C ALA A 257 2.67 -4.82 20.00
N ALA A 258 2.80 -5.72 19.01
CA ALA A 258 3.96 -5.82 18.13
C ALA A 258 4.16 -4.55 17.31
N SER A 259 3.08 -4.01 16.72
CA SER A 259 3.12 -2.76 15.94
C SER A 259 3.57 -1.57 16.79
N VAL A 260 3.10 -1.47 18.03
CA VAL A 260 3.52 -0.43 18.98
C VAL A 260 5.00 -0.60 19.33
N SER A 261 5.44 -1.83 19.61
CA SER A 261 6.85 -2.12 19.89
C SER A 261 7.75 -1.78 18.71
N SER A 262 7.34 -2.09 17.48
CA SER A 262 8.06 -1.74 16.26
C SER A 262 8.14 -0.24 16.03
N ARG A 263 7.08 0.52 16.33
CA ARG A 263 7.09 1.98 16.25
C ARG A 263 8.07 2.58 17.26
N GLN A 264 8.04 2.10 18.50
CA GLN A 264 8.99 2.50 19.55
C GLN A 264 10.43 2.18 19.15
N ALA A 265 10.67 1.03 18.52
CA ALA A 265 11.98 0.69 17.98
C ALA A 265 12.47 1.75 16.99
N GLY A 266 11.61 2.15 16.04
CA GLY A 266 11.90 3.19 15.05
C GLY A 266 12.24 4.56 15.66
N GLU A 267 11.53 4.97 16.71
CA GLU A 267 11.77 6.23 17.42
C GLU A 267 13.11 6.22 18.19
N LEU A 268 13.51 5.06 18.73
CA LEU A 268 14.72 4.90 19.51
C LEU A 268 16.00 4.73 18.67
N VAL A 269 15.91 4.44 17.37
CA VAL A 269 17.08 4.11 16.52
C VAL A 269 18.22 5.12 16.66
N LYS A 270 17.89 6.42 16.72
CA LYS A 270 18.86 7.52 16.77
C LYS A 270 19.34 7.88 18.17
N THR A 271 18.55 7.62 19.20
CA THR A 271 18.80 8.08 20.57
C THR A 271 19.29 6.97 21.50
N ASN A 272 18.78 5.75 21.30
CA ASN A 272 19.13 4.56 22.08
C ASN A 272 19.03 3.30 21.21
N SER A 273 20.12 2.99 20.50
CA SER A 273 20.16 1.88 19.54
C SER A 273 19.98 0.51 20.20
N VAL A 274 20.42 0.32 21.45
CA VAL A 274 20.19 -0.93 22.21
C VAL A 274 18.71 -1.08 22.56
N GLY A 275 18.08 -0.01 23.03
CA GLY A 275 16.64 0.02 23.30
C GLY A 275 15.82 -0.24 22.02
N ALA A 276 16.24 0.34 20.90
CA ALA A 276 15.61 0.11 19.59
C ALA A 276 15.68 -1.36 19.19
N TYR A 277 16.85 -1.98 19.33
CA TYR A 277 17.07 -3.40 19.05
C TYR A 277 16.20 -4.31 19.93
N LEU A 278 16.15 -4.06 21.25
CA LEU A 278 15.31 -4.84 22.18
C LEU A 278 13.82 -4.73 21.84
N LYS A 279 13.36 -3.54 21.44
CA LYS A 279 11.98 -3.31 21.01
C LYS A 279 11.66 -4.01 19.67
N ALA A 280 12.63 -4.10 18.76
CA ALA A 280 12.48 -4.87 17.52
C ALA A 280 12.38 -6.38 17.79
N ILE A 281 13.17 -6.92 18.71
CA ILE A 281 13.06 -8.34 19.13
C ILE A 281 11.69 -8.61 19.74
N ASN A 282 11.23 -7.72 20.62
CA ASN A 282 9.93 -7.86 21.25
C ASN A 282 8.79 -7.81 20.23
N ALA A 283 8.87 -6.97 19.20
CA ALA A 283 7.89 -6.95 18.11
C ALA A 283 7.82 -8.29 17.38
N GLN A 284 8.97 -8.84 16.98
CA GLN A 284 9.05 -10.16 16.33
C GLN A 284 8.48 -11.29 17.19
N LYS A 285 8.73 -11.25 18.51
CA LYS A 285 8.25 -12.27 19.44
C LYS A 285 6.73 -12.25 19.57
N LEU A 286 6.13 -11.06 19.55
CA LEU A 286 4.69 -10.87 19.70
C LEU A 286 3.90 -11.24 18.45
N ASP A 287 4.47 -11.00 17.27
CA ASP A 287 3.87 -11.36 15.98
C ASP A 287 4.93 -11.93 15.03
N PRO A 288 5.18 -13.25 15.06
CA PRO A 288 6.24 -13.86 14.27
C PRO A 288 5.90 -14.02 12.78
N PHE A 289 4.65 -13.76 12.38
CA PHE A 289 4.15 -14.02 11.02
C PHE A 289 4.23 -12.80 10.10
N ASN A 290 4.44 -11.61 10.66
CA ASN A 290 4.57 -10.39 9.87
C ASN A 290 6.00 -10.22 9.36
N SER A 291 6.16 -10.15 8.03
CA SER A 291 7.45 -10.02 7.34
C SER A 291 8.22 -8.73 7.66
N THR A 292 7.55 -7.69 8.17
CA THR A 292 8.18 -6.40 8.48
C THR A 292 9.14 -6.48 9.68
N TYR A 293 8.82 -7.29 10.68
CA TYR A 293 9.63 -7.41 11.90
C TYR A 293 10.96 -8.15 11.70
N PRO A 294 11.01 -9.32 11.01
CA PRO A 294 12.29 -9.97 10.74
C PRO A 294 13.11 -9.15 9.75
N LEU A 295 12.47 -8.39 8.85
CA LEU A 295 13.14 -7.42 7.98
C LEU A 295 13.88 -6.37 8.82
N SER A 296 13.18 -5.71 9.75
CA SER A 296 13.81 -4.71 10.62
C SER A 296 14.95 -5.30 11.46
N LEU A 297 14.77 -6.51 12.00
CA LEU A 297 15.81 -7.19 12.78
C LEU A 297 17.04 -7.54 11.93
N SER A 298 16.83 -7.99 10.70
CA SER A 298 17.93 -8.31 9.77
C SER A 298 18.83 -7.09 9.53
N GLN A 299 18.26 -5.89 9.48
CA GLN A 299 19.01 -4.64 9.33
C GLN A 299 19.83 -4.29 10.58
N PHE A 300 19.28 -4.52 11.78
CA PHE A 300 20.05 -4.38 13.02
C PHE A 300 21.23 -5.36 13.06
N TYR A 301 20.98 -6.65 12.79
CA TYR A 301 22.02 -7.68 12.76
C TYR A 301 23.10 -7.37 11.74
N LYS A 302 22.71 -6.95 10.53
CA LYS A 302 23.64 -6.55 9.47
C LYS A 302 24.52 -5.39 9.91
N THR A 303 23.93 -4.36 10.51
CA THR A 303 24.67 -3.17 10.97
C THR A 303 25.67 -3.52 12.07
N ILE A 304 25.25 -4.35 13.03
CA ILE A 304 26.14 -4.82 14.12
C ILE A 304 27.30 -5.64 13.55
N ALA A 305 27.01 -6.59 12.66
CA ALA A 305 28.03 -7.42 12.03
C ALA A 305 29.07 -6.58 11.27
N ILE A 306 28.62 -5.65 10.42
CA ILE A 306 29.52 -4.75 9.67
C ILE A 306 30.34 -3.87 10.61
N ALA A 307 29.74 -3.34 11.67
CA ALA A 307 30.45 -2.50 12.64
C ALA A 307 31.59 -3.26 13.33
N ILE A 308 31.37 -4.53 13.67
CA ILE A 308 32.40 -5.38 14.29
C ILE A 308 33.45 -5.81 13.26
N LEU A 309 33.05 -6.20 12.04
CA LEU A 309 33.98 -6.61 10.96
C LEU A 309 34.92 -5.47 10.54
N ASN A 310 34.45 -4.22 10.58
CA ASN A 310 35.24 -3.04 10.22
C ASN A 310 36.15 -2.53 11.35
N LYS A 311 36.10 -3.14 12.56
CA LYS A 311 36.95 -2.76 13.68
C LYS A 311 38.38 -3.25 13.43
N LYS A 312 39.35 -2.32 13.36
CA LYS A 312 40.77 -2.61 13.05
C LYS A 312 41.40 -3.64 13.99
N ASP A 313 41.14 -3.53 15.28
CA ASP A 313 41.71 -4.40 16.32
C ASP A 313 40.63 -5.31 16.94
N ALA A 314 39.82 -5.95 16.10
CA ALA A 314 38.80 -6.90 16.56
C ALA A 314 39.45 -8.17 17.15
N THR A 315 39.07 -8.54 18.37
CA THR A 315 39.50 -9.81 18.99
C THR A 315 38.95 -11.02 18.23
N ALA A 316 39.53 -12.19 18.43
CA ALA A 316 39.01 -13.43 17.83
C ALA A 316 37.54 -13.71 18.23
N GLU A 317 37.18 -13.38 19.47
CA GLU A 317 35.81 -13.49 19.98
C GLU A 317 34.88 -12.47 19.31
N GLU A 318 35.33 -11.23 19.11
CA GLU A 318 34.55 -10.22 18.38
C GLU A 318 34.32 -10.63 16.93
N LYS A 319 35.34 -11.17 16.25
CA LYS A 319 35.18 -11.70 14.88
C LYS A 319 34.19 -12.86 14.84
N LYS A 320 34.23 -13.77 15.82
CA LYS A 320 33.24 -14.86 15.94
C LYS A 320 31.82 -14.32 16.13
N ASN A 321 31.65 -13.33 17.01
CA ASN A 321 30.36 -12.67 17.24
C ASN A 321 29.86 -11.96 15.96
N ALA A 322 30.77 -11.36 15.19
CA ALA A 322 30.43 -10.72 13.92
C ALA A 322 29.88 -11.73 12.90
N THR A 323 30.50 -12.90 12.80
CA THR A 323 30.02 -14.01 11.95
C THR A 323 28.65 -14.50 12.41
N GLU A 324 28.41 -14.58 13.72
CA GLU A 324 27.09 -14.95 14.25
C GLU A 324 26.02 -13.90 13.89
N TYR A 325 26.32 -12.61 14.05
CA TYR A 325 25.40 -11.55 13.66
C TYR A 325 25.18 -11.49 12.15
N MET A 326 26.21 -11.78 11.35
CA MET A 326 26.10 -11.93 9.90
C MET A 326 25.10 -13.04 9.56
N GLN A 327 25.24 -14.21 10.19
CA GLN A 327 24.32 -15.32 9.96
C GLN A 327 22.89 -14.99 10.40
N ARG A 328 22.71 -14.38 11.57
CA ARG A 328 21.40 -13.92 12.04
C ARG A 328 20.75 -12.90 11.09
N ALA A 329 21.55 -12.03 10.48
CA ALA A 329 21.06 -11.10 9.47
C ALA A 329 20.52 -11.84 8.24
N ILE A 330 21.28 -12.80 7.72
CA ILE A 330 20.89 -13.64 6.59
C ILE A 330 19.63 -14.44 6.93
N ASP A 331 19.57 -15.08 8.09
CA ASP A 331 18.45 -15.91 8.51
C ASP A 331 17.16 -15.09 8.68
N ALA A 332 17.22 -13.93 9.33
CA ALA A 332 16.08 -13.02 9.46
C ALA A 332 15.65 -12.46 8.08
N GLY A 333 16.60 -12.17 7.19
CA GLY A 333 16.32 -11.76 5.82
C GLY A 333 15.64 -12.87 5.01
N ARG A 334 16.08 -14.13 5.16
CA ARG A 334 15.43 -15.30 4.55
C ARG A 334 14.03 -15.53 5.10
N GLN A 335 13.87 -15.44 6.42
CA GLN A 335 12.56 -15.56 7.07
C GLN A 335 11.56 -14.54 6.50
N THR A 336 12.00 -13.30 6.30
CA THR A 336 11.21 -12.25 5.66
C THR A 336 10.72 -12.67 4.27
N ALA A 337 11.62 -13.17 3.42
CA ALA A 337 11.29 -13.63 2.07
C ALA A 337 10.42 -14.89 2.06
N THR A 338 10.51 -15.75 3.08
CA THR A 338 9.64 -16.92 3.24
C THR A 338 8.23 -16.52 3.66
N LEU A 339 8.08 -15.54 4.56
CA LEU A 339 6.78 -15.04 5.02
C LEU A 339 6.04 -14.26 3.92
N ASP A 340 6.79 -13.51 3.10
CA ASP A 340 6.21 -12.67 2.06
C ASP A 340 7.07 -12.73 0.77
N PRO A 341 6.91 -13.78 -0.04
CA PRO A 341 7.73 -14.04 -1.23
C PRO A 341 7.40 -13.13 -2.42
N LEU A 342 6.30 -12.39 -2.37
CA LEU A 342 5.90 -11.46 -3.43
C LEU A 342 6.26 -10.00 -3.10
N ASN A 343 6.84 -9.76 -1.93
CA ASN A 343 7.22 -8.43 -1.50
C ASN A 343 8.63 -8.07 -1.95
N VAL A 344 8.68 -7.01 -2.75
CA VAL A 344 9.90 -6.46 -3.33
C VAL A 344 10.91 -6.08 -2.24
N ASN A 345 10.43 -5.51 -1.13
CA ASN A 345 11.30 -5.10 -0.02
C ASN A 345 12.02 -6.29 0.62
N SER A 346 11.37 -7.45 0.69
CA SER A 346 11.96 -8.68 1.24
C SER A 346 13.18 -9.10 0.44
N HIS A 347 13.06 -9.09 -0.89
CA HIS A 347 14.15 -9.46 -1.79
C HIS A 347 15.23 -8.37 -1.90
N GLU A 348 14.87 -7.08 -1.91
CA GLU A 348 15.82 -5.97 -1.82
C GLU A 348 16.65 -6.07 -0.53
N ASN A 349 15.99 -6.32 0.60
CA ASN A 349 16.62 -6.45 1.91
C ASN A 349 17.64 -7.59 1.92
N LEU A 350 17.23 -8.78 1.44
CA LEU A 350 18.09 -9.95 1.41
C LEU A 350 19.27 -9.77 0.44
N ALA A 351 19.03 -9.20 -0.74
CA ALA A 351 20.11 -8.87 -1.68
C ALA A 351 21.11 -7.87 -1.08
N ASN A 352 20.62 -6.84 -0.38
CA ASN A 352 21.47 -5.87 0.29
C ASN A 352 22.29 -6.47 1.44
N ILE A 353 21.72 -7.42 2.19
CA ILE A 353 22.43 -8.19 3.22
C ILE A 353 23.57 -9.00 2.57
N TYR A 354 23.26 -9.79 1.54
CA TYR A 354 24.28 -10.56 0.84
C TYR A 354 25.37 -9.69 0.21
N GLN A 355 24.99 -8.57 -0.42
CA GLN A 355 25.94 -7.60 -0.98
C GLN A 355 26.91 -7.06 0.08
N SER A 356 26.43 -6.84 1.32
CA SER A 356 27.26 -6.33 2.41
C SER A 356 28.29 -7.34 2.92
N PHE A 357 28.10 -8.63 2.63
CA PHE A 357 28.95 -9.73 3.09
C PHE A 357 29.66 -10.45 1.94
N ILE A 358 29.74 -9.84 0.75
CA ILE A 358 30.59 -10.33 -0.35
C ILE A 358 32.04 -10.42 0.15
N GLY A 359 32.65 -11.59 -0.04
CA GLY A 359 33.99 -11.91 0.46
C GLY A 359 34.04 -12.43 1.90
N SER A 360 32.93 -12.39 2.65
CA SER A 360 32.83 -12.96 4.02
C SER A 360 31.84 -14.12 4.12
N ALA A 361 30.81 -14.15 3.28
CA ALA A 361 29.83 -15.24 3.20
C ALA A 361 29.95 -15.97 1.85
N ASP A 362 29.94 -17.31 1.91
CA ASP A 362 30.08 -18.17 0.73
C ASP A 362 28.93 -17.96 -0.26
N GLY A 363 29.28 -17.72 -1.52
CA GLY A 363 28.31 -17.52 -2.60
C GLY A 363 27.45 -16.26 -2.46
N ALA A 364 27.78 -15.32 -1.57
CA ALA A 364 27.00 -14.11 -1.31
C ALA A 364 26.73 -13.29 -2.59
N GLU A 365 27.67 -13.24 -3.52
CA GLU A 365 27.50 -12.63 -4.83
C GLU A 365 26.30 -13.22 -5.60
N ASN A 366 26.27 -14.55 -5.77
CA ASN A 366 25.22 -15.24 -6.51
C ASN A 366 23.84 -15.04 -5.85
N PHE A 367 23.78 -15.06 -4.51
CA PHE A 367 22.54 -14.79 -3.79
C PHE A 367 22.09 -13.32 -3.93
N ALA A 368 23.02 -12.36 -3.89
CA ALA A 368 22.70 -10.95 -4.11
C ALA A 368 22.13 -10.72 -5.52
N ILE A 369 22.76 -11.30 -6.55
CA ILE A 369 22.29 -11.26 -7.94
C ILE A 369 20.90 -11.89 -8.06
N ALA A 370 20.70 -13.08 -7.52
CA ALA A 370 19.43 -13.80 -7.60
C ALA A 370 18.27 -13.01 -6.96
N HIS A 371 18.48 -12.44 -5.77
CA HIS A 371 17.44 -11.69 -5.08
C HIS A 371 17.19 -10.31 -5.69
N LEU A 372 18.21 -9.61 -6.23
CA LEU A 372 17.97 -8.39 -7.01
C LEU A 372 17.20 -8.68 -8.29
N ASN A 373 17.51 -9.78 -8.97
CA ASN A 373 16.74 -10.20 -10.14
C ASN A 373 15.28 -10.51 -9.78
N GLN A 374 15.03 -11.19 -8.66
CA GLN A 374 13.68 -11.44 -8.18
C GLN A 374 12.93 -10.14 -7.82
N ALA A 375 13.59 -9.20 -7.13
CA ALA A 375 13.00 -7.90 -6.84
C ALA A 375 12.61 -7.15 -8.13
N ILE A 376 13.45 -7.22 -9.16
CA ILE A 376 13.20 -6.64 -10.48
C ILE A 376 12.00 -7.31 -11.18
N ILE A 377 11.85 -8.63 -11.06
CA ILE A 377 10.68 -9.33 -11.63
C ILE A 377 9.39 -8.85 -10.95
N LEU A 378 9.43 -8.58 -9.65
CA LEU A 378 8.28 -8.13 -8.85
C LEU A 378 7.96 -6.63 -9.00
N ASP A 379 8.94 -5.81 -9.39
CA ASP A 379 8.83 -4.35 -9.56
C ASP A 379 9.62 -3.88 -10.80
N PRO A 380 9.20 -4.28 -12.02
CA PRO A 380 10.02 -4.16 -13.24
C PRO A 380 10.26 -2.71 -13.68
N SER A 381 9.38 -1.80 -13.27
CA SER A 381 9.45 -0.37 -13.61
C SER A 381 10.22 0.46 -12.58
N ASN A 382 10.81 -0.16 -11.55
CA ASN A 382 11.50 0.57 -10.50
C ASN A 382 12.96 0.89 -10.87
N PRO A 383 13.30 2.18 -11.10
CA PRO A 383 14.65 2.59 -11.48
C PRO A 383 15.68 2.31 -10.38
N ARG A 384 15.27 2.32 -9.10
CA ARG A 384 16.18 2.08 -7.96
C ARG A 384 16.74 0.66 -7.96
N LEU A 385 15.94 -0.32 -8.37
CA LEU A 385 16.40 -1.70 -8.48
C LEU A 385 17.46 -1.85 -9.58
N ARG A 386 17.29 -1.16 -10.71
CA ARG A 386 18.31 -1.11 -11.78
C ARG A 386 19.60 -0.47 -11.29
N LEU A 387 19.51 0.64 -10.55
CA LEU A 387 20.67 1.28 -9.94
C LEU A 387 21.38 0.33 -8.96
N GLN A 388 20.66 -0.26 -8.01
CA GLN A 388 21.26 -1.17 -7.02
C GLN A 388 21.93 -2.37 -7.69
N PHE A 389 21.31 -2.92 -8.74
CA PHE A 389 21.89 -4.03 -9.48
C PHE A 389 23.13 -3.62 -10.28
N GLY A 390 23.11 -2.42 -10.89
CA GLY A 390 24.27 -1.86 -11.56
C GLY A 390 25.44 -1.62 -10.62
N ILE A 391 25.17 -1.12 -9.40
CA ILE A 391 26.20 -0.96 -8.35
C ILE A 391 26.79 -2.30 -7.95
N LEU A 392 25.96 -3.35 -7.83
CA LEU A 392 26.45 -4.69 -7.53
C LEU A 392 27.41 -5.18 -8.62
N PHE A 393 27.02 -5.14 -9.90
CA PHE A 393 27.90 -5.57 -10.99
C PHE A 393 29.17 -4.72 -11.11
N PHE A 394 29.07 -3.41 -10.87
CA PHE A 394 30.25 -2.55 -10.85
C PHE A 394 31.25 -2.96 -9.75
N ASN A 395 30.76 -3.25 -8.54
CA ASN A 395 31.60 -3.72 -7.44
C ASN A 395 32.22 -5.10 -7.70
N LEU A 396 31.57 -5.92 -8.52
CA LEU A 396 32.08 -7.22 -8.98
C LEU A 396 33.05 -7.10 -10.17
N GLY A 397 33.23 -5.88 -10.70
CA GLY A 397 34.11 -5.60 -11.84
C GLY A 397 33.45 -5.75 -13.22
N ASP A 398 32.21 -6.25 -13.30
CA ASP A 398 31.45 -6.33 -14.55
C ASP A 398 30.88 -4.95 -14.93
N THR A 399 31.77 -4.15 -15.50
CA THR A 399 31.49 -2.76 -15.86
C THR A 399 30.48 -2.66 -17.01
N ASP A 400 30.43 -3.65 -17.90
CA ASP A 400 29.55 -3.60 -19.07
C ASP A 400 28.09 -3.88 -18.68
N GLN A 401 27.84 -4.82 -17.77
CA GLN A 401 26.50 -5.00 -17.18
C GLN A 401 26.09 -3.80 -16.33
N ALA A 402 27.02 -3.21 -15.57
CA ALA A 402 26.74 -1.99 -14.81
C ALA A 402 26.29 -0.83 -15.70
N ILE A 403 26.98 -0.59 -16.84
CA ILE A 403 26.57 0.43 -17.83
C ILE A 403 25.16 0.18 -18.34
N LYS A 404 24.84 -1.07 -18.70
CA LYS A 404 23.51 -1.45 -19.19
C LYS A 404 22.43 -1.16 -18.15
N LEU A 405 22.65 -1.55 -16.90
CA LEU A 405 21.69 -1.35 -15.81
C LEU A 405 21.52 0.12 -15.44
N PHE A 406 22.58 0.91 -15.41
CA PHE A 406 22.47 2.36 -15.20
C PHE A 406 21.74 3.05 -16.35
N SER A 407 21.96 2.61 -17.59
CA SER A 407 21.21 3.11 -18.74
C SER A 407 19.72 2.79 -18.62
N GLN A 408 19.36 1.57 -18.21
CA GLN A 408 17.96 1.20 -17.91
C GLN A 408 17.37 2.03 -16.76
N ALA A 409 18.16 2.37 -15.74
CA ALA A 409 17.70 3.24 -14.66
C ALA A 409 17.35 4.65 -15.17
N ILE A 410 18.15 5.18 -16.12
CA ILE A 410 17.90 6.46 -16.81
C ILE A 410 16.63 6.37 -17.68
N GLU A 411 16.46 5.29 -18.44
CA GLU A 411 15.27 5.08 -19.26
C GLU A 411 13.98 5.07 -18.41
N LEU A 412 14.03 4.41 -17.25
CA LEU A 412 12.91 4.34 -16.32
C LEU A 412 12.68 5.67 -15.57
N LYS A 413 13.71 6.47 -15.34
CA LYS A 413 13.63 7.78 -14.68
C LYS A 413 14.71 8.74 -15.21
N GLN A 414 14.36 9.48 -16.25
CA GLN A 414 15.30 10.37 -16.94
C GLN A 414 15.77 11.54 -16.09
N ASN A 415 14.94 12.01 -15.16
CA ASN A 415 15.22 13.12 -14.25
C ASN A 415 15.80 12.65 -12.91
N TRP A 416 16.61 11.60 -12.93
CA TRP A 416 17.34 11.13 -11.76
C TRP A 416 18.83 11.21 -12.03
N ASP A 417 19.52 12.03 -11.27
CA ASP A 417 20.94 12.35 -11.41
C ASP A 417 21.87 11.18 -11.06
N ILE A 418 21.52 10.37 -10.05
CA ILE A 418 22.40 9.30 -9.51
C ILE A 418 22.90 8.31 -10.60
N PRO A 419 22.07 7.73 -11.48
CA PRO A 419 22.56 6.87 -12.56
C PRO A 419 23.56 7.53 -13.51
N TYR A 420 23.37 8.82 -13.84
CA TYR A 420 24.30 9.54 -14.72
C TYR A 420 25.68 9.69 -14.07
N TYR A 421 25.72 9.97 -12.77
CA TYR A 421 26.99 10.06 -12.04
C TYR A 421 27.70 8.71 -11.94
N ASN A 422 26.96 7.61 -11.78
CA ASN A 422 27.56 6.28 -11.82
C ASN A 422 28.12 5.93 -13.20
N LEU A 423 27.43 6.29 -14.29
CA LEU A 423 27.97 6.15 -15.65
C LEU A 423 29.22 7.02 -15.86
N SER A 424 29.20 8.28 -15.41
CA SER A 424 30.36 9.16 -15.48
C SER A 424 31.57 8.56 -14.75
N ALA A 425 31.37 8.05 -13.54
CA ALA A 425 32.43 7.39 -12.76
C ALA A 425 32.99 6.16 -13.49
N ILE A 426 32.13 5.35 -14.10
CA ILE A 426 32.55 4.21 -14.93
C ILE A 426 33.39 4.66 -16.12
N TYR A 427 32.93 5.64 -16.91
CA TYR A 427 33.68 6.09 -18.09
C TYR A 427 34.99 6.76 -17.70
N LYS A 428 35.04 7.46 -16.56
CA LYS A 428 36.28 7.98 -15.97
C LYS A 428 37.24 6.85 -15.60
N TYR A 429 36.75 5.78 -14.97
CA TYR A 429 37.56 4.58 -14.68
C TYR A 429 38.11 3.94 -15.97
N LYS A 430 37.31 3.89 -17.03
CA LYS A 430 37.74 3.45 -18.38
C LYS A 430 38.63 4.47 -19.11
N LYS A 431 38.95 5.61 -18.50
CA LYS A 431 39.71 6.75 -19.08
C LYS A 431 39.06 7.38 -20.31
N ASP A 432 37.76 7.18 -20.52
CA ASP A 432 36.99 7.86 -21.54
C ASP A 432 36.43 9.17 -20.98
N PHE A 433 37.31 10.17 -20.87
CA PHE A 433 36.97 11.47 -20.31
C PHE A 433 35.86 12.21 -21.09
N PRO A 434 35.79 12.15 -22.45
CA PRO A 434 34.70 12.77 -23.19
C PRO A 434 33.31 12.22 -22.80
N ARG A 435 33.15 10.89 -22.73
CA ARG A 435 31.88 10.30 -22.29
C ARG A 435 31.61 10.55 -20.81
N ALA A 436 32.63 10.47 -19.95
CA ALA A 436 32.49 10.79 -18.54
C ALA A 436 31.94 12.21 -18.33
N LEU A 437 32.52 13.19 -19.04
CA LEU A 437 32.07 14.58 -18.99
C LEU A 437 30.63 14.74 -19.48
N GLN A 438 30.27 14.07 -20.58
CA GLN A 438 28.91 14.09 -21.13
C GLN A 438 27.89 13.63 -20.08
N TYR A 439 28.10 12.48 -19.44
CA TYR A 439 27.20 11.96 -18.42
C TYR A 439 27.19 12.81 -17.15
N ALA A 440 28.34 13.34 -16.72
CA ALA A 440 28.40 14.25 -15.57
C ALA A 440 27.57 15.53 -15.81
N LYS A 441 27.70 16.14 -16.99
CA LYS A 441 26.89 17.31 -17.38
C LYS A 441 25.41 17.00 -17.48
N ALA A 442 25.04 15.82 -17.99
CA ALA A 442 23.65 15.38 -18.06
C ALA A 442 23.03 15.19 -16.66
N GLY A 443 23.76 14.55 -15.73
CA GLY A 443 23.32 14.39 -14.34
C GLY A 443 23.12 15.73 -13.62
N LEU A 444 24.03 16.68 -13.85
CA LEU A 444 23.98 18.02 -13.24
C LEU A 444 22.67 18.77 -13.55
N GLN A 445 22.07 18.56 -14.73
CA GLN A 445 20.80 19.18 -15.11
C GLN A 445 19.65 18.81 -14.15
N TYR A 446 19.75 17.68 -13.45
CA TYR A 446 18.71 17.15 -12.57
C TYR A 446 19.07 17.23 -11.08
N THR A 447 20.28 17.67 -10.75
CA THR A 447 20.73 17.77 -9.36
C THR A 447 20.20 19.04 -8.70
N GLN A 448 19.61 18.86 -7.52
CA GLN A 448 19.18 19.97 -6.69
C GLN A 448 20.40 20.69 -6.08
N PRO A 449 20.37 22.02 -5.89
CA PRO A 449 21.46 22.74 -5.23
C PRO A 449 21.71 22.19 -3.82
N SER A 450 22.85 21.55 -3.61
CA SER A 450 23.29 20.93 -2.36
C SER A 450 24.82 20.91 -2.29
N ASP A 451 25.40 20.48 -1.17
CA ASP A 451 26.86 20.31 -1.07
C ASP A 451 27.41 19.35 -2.14
N ASP A 452 26.60 18.38 -2.58
CA ASP A 452 26.97 17.45 -3.63
C ASP A 452 26.99 18.12 -5.02
N TYR A 453 26.19 19.17 -5.24
CA TYR A 453 26.21 19.97 -6.47
C TYR A 453 27.59 20.61 -6.71
N ASN A 454 28.22 21.15 -5.65
CA ASN A 454 29.54 21.75 -5.75
C ASN A 454 30.64 20.72 -6.06
N LYS A 455 30.58 19.54 -5.44
CA LYS A 455 31.51 18.43 -5.73
C LYS A 455 31.40 17.98 -7.19
N VAL A 456 30.18 17.90 -7.71
CA VAL A 456 29.97 17.54 -9.12
C VAL A 456 30.54 18.61 -10.06
N LEU A 457 30.38 19.91 -9.73
CA LEU A 457 30.98 20.99 -10.53
C LEU A 457 32.51 20.92 -10.54
N GLU A 458 33.13 20.62 -9.41
CA GLU A 458 34.59 20.42 -9.33
C GLU A 458 35.04 19.22 -10.16
N GLU A 459 34.29 18.13 -10.11
CA GLU A 459 34.54 16.92 -10.92
C GLU A 459 34.38 17.20 -12.42
N ILE A 460 33.39 17.98 -12.83
CA ILE A 460 33.23 18.40 -14.23
C ILE A 460 34.44 19.23 -14.69
N LYS A 461 34.90 20.19 -13.88
CA LYS A 461 36.10 20.98 -14.17
C LYS A 461 37.35 20.11 -14.24
N SER A 462 37.46 19.08 -13.41
CA SER A 462 38.59 18.14 -13.42
C SER A 462 38.60 17.33 -14.72
N LEU A 463 37.45 16.83 -15.16
CA LEU A 463 37.27 16.11 -16.41
C LEU A 463 37.55 16.99 -17.64
N GLU A 464 37.13 18.26 -17.63
CA GLU A 464 37.41 19.20 -18.72
C GLU A 464 38.91 19.43 -18.94
N LYS A 465 39.70 19.49 -17.86
CA LYS A 465 41.17 19.63 -17.96
C LYS A 465 41.85 18.38 -18.54
N LEU A 466 41.24 17.21 -18.40
CA LEU A 466 41.77 15.93 -18.88
C LEU A 466 41.44 15.67 -20.35
N ILE A 467 40.54 16.46 -20.94
CA ILE A 467 40.21 16.39 -22.37
C ILE A 467 41.12 17.39 -23.09
N PRO A 468 41.95 16.95 -24.07
CA PRO A 468 42.74 17.88 -24.88
C PRO A 468 41.80 18.88 -25.56
N PRO A 469 42.17 20.17 -25.69
CA PRO A 469 41.41 21.08 -26.52
C PRO A 469 41.32 20.47 -27.91
N THR A 470 40.12 20.18 -28.36
CA THR A 470 39.89 19.64 -29.70
C THR A 470 40.55 20.59 -30.70
N SER A 471 41.43 20.04 -31.54
CA SER A 471 41.82 20.66 -32.80
C SER A 471 40.55 21.15 -33.49
N GLY A 472 40.59 22.40 -33.90
CA GLY A 472 39.41 23.22 -34.17
C GLY A 472 38.38 22.56 -35.08
N SER A 473 37.16 23.06 -34.90
CA SER A 473 36.18 23.15 -35.97
C SER A 473 36.87 23.38 -37.31
N ALA A 474 36.88 22.35 -38.15
CA ALA A 474 37.21 22.50 -39.56
C ALA A 474 36.22 23.52 -40.13
N THR A 475 36.71 24.74 -40.30
CA THR A 475 36.06 25.79 -41.08
C THR A 475 35.81 25.19 -42.46
N PRO A 476 34.61 25.27 -43.03
CA PRO A 476 34.43 24.87 -44.41
C PRO A 476 35.29 25.82 -45.25
N SER A 477 36.34 25.27 -45.86
CA SER A 477 37.09 25.91 -46.91
C SER A 477 36.11 26.33 -48.01
N ALA A 478 35.84 27.63 -48.09
CA ALA A 478 35.19 28.24 -49.23
C ALA A 478 36.11 28.01 -50.44
N THR A 479 35.81 26.97 -51.20
CA THR A 479 36.41 26.73 -52.50
C THR A 479 35.77 27.70 -53.48
N THR A 480 36.55 28.73 -53.81
CA THR A 480 36.37 29.55 -55.00
C THR A 480 36.61 28.67 -56.22
N LYS A 481 35.58 28.52 -57.07
CA LYS A 481 35.70 28.50 -58.53
C LYS A 481 34.36 28.80 -59.17
#